data_AF-A0A9P4J002-F1
#
_entry.id   AF-A0A9P4J002-F1
#
_cell.length_a   1.000
_cell.length_b   1.000
_cell.length_c   1.000
_cell.angle_alpha   90.00
_cell.angle_beta   90.00
_cell.angle_gamma   90.00
#
_symmetry.space_group_name_H-M   'P 1'
#
loop_
_entity.id
_entity.type
_entity.pdbx_description
1 polymer ?
#
loop_
_entity_poly.entity_id
_entity_poly.type
_entity_poly.pdbx_seq_one_letter_code
_entity_poly.pdbx_strand_id
1 'polypeptide(L)'
;MPPARTRPVEQSVKYRAFGDLHYKDQQLKQTKKLCIEQNWQCSIEECLPPAIRPRVEVKKGAKARVDDKGVSEEKWWNWSVELLKSVEELSSMTEGELQYAQQLLEIEVELRQNNPRSSQRKILELLLGDAQKVVDEQRKRLAVKYTTDAIDLAGDSMDPQYDHLGYSPTRALGNVQYEGLNNVRSSQSLIRTSNQHGLDAQMQPGLHQDPAQNMLADLPRRSSNVAPRNSSGRYEGTLQDDSLDDIRGHLNATELRAQAAKLRARLMQMEMEAVEIEAQARELQDNSANGDY
;
A
#
# COMPACT_ATOMS: atom_id res chain seq x y z
N MET A 1 43.11 -10.37 44.62
CA MET A 1 43.02 -10.42 43.14
C MET A 1 41.55 -10.54 42.76
N PRO A 2 40.98 -9.64 41.94
CA PRO A 2 39.63 -9.85 41.43
C PRO A 2 39.65 -10.93 40.33
N PRO A 3 38.63 -11.80 40.25
CA PRO A 3 38.59 -12.87 39.26
C PRO A 3 38.41 -12.32 37.84
N ALA A 4 39.08 -12.99 36.91
CA ALA A 4 39.09 -12.67 35.48
C ALA A 4 37.66 -12.61 34.91
N ARG A 5 37.40 -11.59 34.11
CA ARG A 5 36.19 -11.45 33.29
C ARG A 5 36.02 -12.70 32.43
N THR A 6 34.98 -13.47 32.70
CA THR A 6 34.49 -14.55 31.85
C THR A 6 34.29 -14.02 30.44
N ARG A 7 34.97 -14.64 29.46
CA ARG A 7 34.74 -14.38 28.02
C ARG A 7 33.26 -14.61 27.70
N PRO A 8 32.63 -13.80 26.84
CA PRO A 8 31.28 -14.10 26.38
C PRO A 8 31.32 -15.43 25.64
N VAL A 9 30.45 -16.35 26.05
CA VAL A 9 30.25 -17.63 25.36
C VAL A 9 29.73 -17.30 23.97
N GLU A 10 30.53 -17.57 22.94
CA GLU A 10 30.06 -17.61 21.56
C GLU A 10 29.02 -18.73 21.46
N GLN A 11 27.75 -18.38 21.62
CA GLN A 11 26.68 -19.29 21.29
C GLN A 11 26.74 -19.53 19.79
N SER A 12 27.06 -20.75 19.38
CA SER A 12 27.00 -21.15 17.99
C SER A 12 25.57 -21.03 17.51
N VAL A 13 25.30 -20.00 16.72
CA VAL A 13 23.99 -19.82 16.09
C VAL A 13 23.74 -21.00 15.16
N LYS A 14 22.71 -21.80 15.46
CA LYS A 14 22.29 -22.90 14.61
C LYS A 14 21.19 -22.43 13.67
N TYR A 15 21.56 -22.13 12.44
CA TYR A 15 20.60 -21.87 11.37
C TYR A 15 19.91 -23.17 10.96
N ARG A 16 18.61 -23.09 10.63
CA ARG A 16 17.97 -24.15 9.86
C ARG A 16 18.57 -24.15 8.45
N ALA A 17 18.98 -25.31 7.95
CA ALA A 17 19.46 -25.41 6.58
C ALA A 17 18.30 -25.28 5.60
N PHE A 18 18.54 -24.74 4.40
CA PHE A 18 17.49 -24.59 3.39
C PHE A 18 16.81 -25.92 3.04
N GLY A 19 17.59 -27.00 2.94
CA GLY A 19 17.08 -28.35 2.66
C GLY A 19 16.18 -28.92 3.75
N ASP A 20 16.22 -28.39 4.98
CA ASP A 20 15.37 -28.83 6.08
C ASP A 20 13.96 -28.21 6.02
N LEU A 21 13.73 -27.20 5.16
CA LEU A 21 12.40 -26.62 4.97
C LEU A 21 11.48 -27.61 4.24
N HIS A 22 10.17 -27.48 4.45
CA HIS A 22 9.21 -28.25 3.67
C HIS A 22 9.34 -27.87 2.18
N TYR A 23 9.21 -28.85 1.27
CA TYR A 23 9.42 -28.63 -0.17
C TYR A 23 8.60 -27.45 -0.74
N LYS A 24 7.32 -27.32 -0.33
CA LYS A 24 6.48 -26.19 -0.74
C LYS A 24 7.02 -24.84 -0.27
N ASP A 25 7.58 -24.78 0.94
CA ASP A 25 8.14 -23.53 1.47
C ASP A 25 9.44 -23.18 0.75
N GLN A 26 10.28 -24.18 0.44
CA GLN A 26 11.48 -23.98 -0.37
C GLN A 26 11.12 -23.37 -1.73
N GLN A 27 10.13 -23.93 -2.43
CA GLN A 27 9.67 -23.41 -3.72
C GLN A 27 9.15 -21.97 -3.60
N LEU A 28 8.23 -21.71 -2.65
CA LEU A 28 7.68 -20.37 -2.45
C LEU A 28 8.76 -19.34 -2.16
N LYS A 29 9.70 -19.67 -1.27
CA LYS A 29 10.82 -18.79 -0.92
C LYS A 29 11.74 -18.56 -2.10
N GLN A 30 12.07 -19.59 -2.86
CA GLN A 30 12.91 -19.48 -4.04
C GLN A 30 12.26 -18.60 -5.13
N THR A 31 10.96 -18.77 -5.39
CA THR A 31 10.23 -17.93 -6.34
C THR A 31 10.27 -16.47 -5.91
N LYS A 32 9.96 -16.17 -4.65
CA LYS A 32 10.00 -14.81 -4.12
C LYS A 32 11.38 -14.18 -4.18
N LYS A 33 12.42 -14.96 -3.84
CA LYS A 33 13.82 -14.54 -4.00
C LYS A 33 14.08 -14.10 -5.43
N LEU A 34 13.76 -14.94 -6.42
CA LEU A 34 14.03 -14.64 -7.83
C LEU A 34 13.31 -13.37 -8.29
N CYS A 35 12.03 -13.18 -7.91
CA CYS A 35 11.29 -11.97 -8.25
C CYS A 35 11.91 -10.70 -7.65
N ILE A 36 12.29 -10.74 -6.37
CA ILE A 36 12.97 -9.61 -5.71
C ILE A 36 14.29 -9.29 -6.40
N GLU A 37 15.10 -10.32 -6.66
CA GLU A 37 16.41 -10.16 -7.29
C GLU A 37 16.31 -9.63 -8.71
N GLN A 38 15.28 -10.03 -9.46
CA GLN A 38 15.03 -9.55 -10.81
C GLN A 38 14.59 -8.08 -10.82
N ASN A 39 13.63 -7.69 -9.97
CA ASN A 39 13.07 -6.33 -9.99
C ASN A 39 14.07 -5.28 -9.52
N TRP A 40 14.92 -5.61 -8.55
CA TRP A 40 15.92 -4.69 -8.00
C TRP A 40 17.34 -4.93 -8.51
N GLN A 41 17.54 -5.96 -9.34
CA GLN A 41 18.86 -6.32 -9.91
C GLN A 41 19.93 -6.48 -8.82
N CYS A 42 19.55 -7.01 -7.67
CA CYS A 42 20.36 -7.09 -6.45
C CYS A 42 20.13 -8.42 -5.74
N SER A 43 21.14 -8.97 -5.05
CA SER A 43 20.98 -10.19 -4.24
C SER A 43 19.96 -9.98 -3.12
N ILE A 44 19.18 -11.03 -2.80
CA ILE A 44 18.25 -11.00 -1.66
C ILE A 44 18.96 -10.73 -0.32
N GLU A 45 20.25 -11.02 -0.23
CA GLU A 45 21.07 -10.79 0.97
C GLU A 45 21.41 -9.30 1.16
N GLU A 46 21.32 -8.52 0.08
CA GLU A 46 21.68 -7.10 0.02
C GLU A 46 20.47 -6.19 -0.19
N CYS A 47 19.29 -6.76 -0.47
CA CYS A 47 18.09 -5.99 -0.75
C CYS A 47 17.59 -5.16 0.45
N LEU A 48 17.93 -5.58 1.67
CA LEU A 48 17.62 -4.84 2.90
C LEU A 48 18.88 -4.18 3.48
N PRO A 49 18.76 -2.98 4.09
CA PRO A 49 19.88 -2.33 4.76
C PRO A 49 20.36 -3.12 5.98
N PRO A 50 21.68 -3.27 6.21
CA PRO A 50 22.24 -4.07 7.31
C PRO A 50 21.72 -3.69 8.70
N ALA A 51 21.36 -2.42 8.91
CA ALA A 51 20.84 -1.93 10.18
C ALA A 51 19.53 -2.65 10.57
N ILE A 52 18.63 -2.84 9.60
CA ILE A 52 17.27 -3.33 9.81
C ILE A 52 17.04 -4.76 9.29
N ARG A 53 18.07 -5.46 8.81
CA ARG A 53 17.92 -6.86 8.37
C ARG A 53 17.36 -7.73 9.51
N PRO A 54 16.50 -8.73 9.19
CA PRO A 54 16.10 -9.74 10.16
C PRO A 54 17.31 -10.39 10.81
N ARG A 55 17.25 -10.59 12.13
CA ARG A 55 18.32 -11.10 12.96
C ARG A 55 17.89 -12.41 13.61
N VAL A 56 18.90 -13.17 14.00
CA VAL A 56 18.71 -14.43 14.70
C VAL A 56 18.10 -14.15 16.08
N GLU A 57 17.17 -15.01 16.50
CA GLU A 57 16.58 -14.92 17.83
C GLU A 57 17.65 -15.04 18.93
N VAL A 58 17.69 -14.07 19.85
CA VAL A 58 18.65 -14.04 20.97
C VAL A 58 18.31 -15.11 22.01
N LYS A 59 17.00 -15.37 22.18
CA LYS A 59 16.44 -16.47 22.95
C LYS A 59 15.25 -17.00 22.17
N LYS A 60 14.86 -18.25 22.36
CA LYS A 60 13.69 -18.84 21.69
C LYS A 60 12.46 -17.92 21.79
N GLY A 61 11.97 -17.45 20.66
CA GLY A 61 10.82 -16.53 20.53
C GLY A 61 11.11 -15.07 20.87
N ALA A 62 12.35 -14.68 21.13
CA ALA A 62 12.75 -13.32 21.46
C ALA A 62 13.58 -12.70 20.33
N LYS A 63 12.99 -11.70 19.68
CA LYS A 63 13.65 -10.87 18.66
C LYS A 63 14.75 -10.00 19.26
N ALA A 64 15.75 -9.70 18.44
CA ALA A 64 16.86 -8.83 18.78
C ALA A 64 16.40 -7.41 19.09
N ARG A 65 16.90 -6.86 20.19
CA ARG A 65 16.62 -5.50 20.65
C ARG A 65 17.75 -4.55 20.29
N VAL A 66 17.45 -3.24 20.31
CA VAL A 66 18.43 -2.17 20.04
C VAL A 66 19.63 -2.25 21.01
N ASP A 67 19.41 -2.69 22.24
CA ASP A 67 20.46 -2.83 23.26
C ASP A 67 21.29 -4.12 23.12
N ASP A 68 20.86 -5.07 22.29
CA ASP A 68 21.52 -6.36 22.12
C ASP A 68 22.72 -6.21 21.17
N LYS A 69 23.94 -6.37 21.70
CA LYS A 69 25.17 -6.22 20.92
C LYS A 69 25.56 -7.51 20.21
N GLY A 70 26.03 -7.39 18.97
CA GLY A 70 26.65 -8.49 18.23
C GLY A 70 25.67 -9.57 17.78
N VAL A 71 24.38 -9.25 17.60
CA VAL A 71 23.40 -10.21 17.09
C VAL A 71 23.57 -10.39 15.57
N SER A 72 23.85 -11.62 15.16
CA SER A 72 24.02 -12.02 13.77
C SER A 72 22.75 -11.84 12.93
N GLU A 73 22.94 -11.52 11.65
CA GLU A 73 21.88 -11.47 10.65
C GLU A 73 21.32 -12.86 10.36
N GLU A 74 20.01 -12.93 10.13
CA GLU A 74 19.31 -14.16 9.80
C GLU A 74 19.38 -14.43 8.28
N LYS A 75 19.46 -15.71 7.91
CA LYS A 75 19.48 -16.11 6.50
C LYS A 75 18.10 -15.89 5.86
N TRP A 76 18.08 -15.44 4.61
CA TRP A 76 16.84 -15.06 3.91
C TRP A 76 15.80 -16.21 3.86
N TRP A 77 16.26 -17.46 3.79
CA TRP A 77 15.37 -18.61 3.81
C TRP A 77 14.69 -18.85 5.15
N ASN A 78 15.20 -18.29 6.24
CA ASN A 78 14.57 -18.35 7.57
C ASN A 78 13.64 -17.16 7.84
N TRP A 79 13.61 -16.15 6.96
CA TRP A 79 12.62 -15.06 7.07
C TRP A 79 11.20 -15.60 6.94
N SER A 80 10.18 -14.92 7.46
CA SER A 80 8.81 -15.39 7.24
C SER A 80 8.42 -15.30 5.75
N VAL A 81 7.56 -16.20 5.27
CA VAL A 81 7.06 -16.17 3.88
C VAL A 81 6.28 -14.88 3.61
N GLU A 82 5.50 -14.41 4.59
CA GLU A 82 4.76 -13.15 4.49
C GLU A 82 5.68 -11.94 4.39
N LEU A 83 6.81 -11.92 5.10
CA LEU A 83 7.79 -10.84 4.96
C LEU A 83 8.37 -10.82 3.54
N LEU A 84 8.76 -11.99 3.02
CA LEU A 84 9.25 -12.10 1.64
C LEU A 84 8.17 -11.65 0.64
N LYS A 85 6.89 -11.94 0.90
CA LYS A 85 5.78 -11.51 0.06
C LYS A 85 5.62 -9.98 0.07
N SER A 86 5.70 -9.34 1.22
CA SER A 86 5.64 -7.87 1.31
C SER A 86 6.83 -7.21 0.62
N VAL A 87 8.04 -7.80 0.74
CA VAL A 87 9.24 -7.28 0.07
C VAL A 87 9.15 -7.46 -1.45
N GLU A 88 8.68 -8.61 -1.94
CA GLU A 88 8.41 -8.87 -3.37
C GLU A 88 7.37 -7.90 -3.95
N GLU A 89 6.31 -7.61 -3.20
CA GLU A 89 5.32 -6.66 -3.64
C GLU A 89 5.88 -5.24 -3.70
N LEU A 90 6.64 -4.84 -2.66
CA LEU A 90 7.35 -3.56 -2.67
C LEU A 90 8.32 -3.47 -3.84
N SER A 91 9.08 -4.54 -4.13
CA SER A 91 10.03 -4.57 -5.24
C SER A 91 9.34 -4.47 -6.60
N SER A 92 8.12 -4.97 -6.73
CA SER A 92 7.32 -4.81 -7.96
C SER A 92 6.82 -3.37 -8.15
N MET A 93 6.53 -2.64 -7.06
CA MET A 93 6.10 -1.24 -7.15
C MET A 93 7.25 -0.24 -7.29
N THR A 94 8.48 -0.66 -6.96
CA THR A 94 9.70 0.15 -6.94
C THR A 94 10.79 -0.49 -7.80
N GLU A 95 10.38 -1.04 -8.95
CA GLU A 95 11.29 -1.73 -9.87
C GLU A 95 12.42 -0.78 -10.32
N GLY A 96 13.67 -1.26 -10.26
CA GLY A 96 14.87 -0.44 -10.53
C GLY A 96 15.23 0.58 -9.44
N GLU A 97 14.37 0.83 -8.45
CA GLU A 97 14.55 1.87 -7.43
C GLU A 97 14.87 1.29 -6.04
N LEU A 98 15.86 0.40 -5.96
CA LEU A 98 16.24 -0.28 -4.71
C LEU A 98 16.51 0.70 -3.56
N GLN A 99 17.28 1.76 -3.82
CA GLN A 99 17.65 2.74 -2.79
C GLN A 99 16.43 3.44 -2.18
N TYR A 100 15.45 3.78 -3.02
CA TYR A 100 14.20 4.38 -2.56
C TYR A 100 13.41 3.40 -1.68
N ALA A 101 13.29 2.13 -2.10
CA ALA A 101 12.62 1.10 -1.30
C ALA A 101 13.31 0.89 0.06
N GLN A 102 14.64 0.86 0.09
CA GLN A 102 15.44 0.73 1.31
C GLN A 102 15.19 1.89 2.28
N GLN A 103 15.19 3.12 1.78
CA GLN A 103 14.91 4.32 2.59
C GLN A 103 13.50 4.27 3.19
N LEU A 104 12.49 3.86 2.42
CA LEU A 104 11.13 3.72 2.93
C LEU A 104 11.04 2.73 4.10
N LEU A 105 11.73 1.60 3.99
CA LEU A 105 11.78 0.59 5.06
C LEU A 105 12.53 1.09 6.30
N GLU A 106 13.65 1.79 6.13
CA GLU A 106 14.40 2.39 7.24
C GLU A 106 13.56 3.42 7.99
N ILE A 107 12.89 4.31 7.25
CA ILE A 107 12.01 5.34 7.83
C ILE A 107 10.88 4.70 8.64
N GLU A 108 10.21 3.67 8.12
CA GLU A 108 9.10 3.04 8.87
C GLU A 108 9.60 2.33 10.14
N VAL A 109 10.77 1.68 10.08
CA VAL A 109 11.40 1.09 11.26
C VAL A 109 11.74 2.17 12.28
N GLU A 110 12.31 3.29 11.85
CA GLU A 110 12.65 4.42 12.70
C GLU A 110 11.38 5.03 13.35
N LEU A 111 10.32 5.24 12.57
CA LEU A 111 9.03 5.71 13.06
C LEU A 111 8.46 4.77 14.13
N ARG A 112 8.55 3.45 13.93
CA ARG A 112 8.16 2.47 14.96
C ARG A 112 9.01 2.60 16.22
N GLN A 113 10.32 2.75 16.08
CA GLN A 113 11.26 2.84 17.21
C GLN A 113 11.09 4.14 18.01
N ASN A 114 10.74 5.23 17.33
CA ASN A 114 10.47 6.53 17.95
C ASN A 114 9.05 6.64 18.52
N ASN A 115 8.12 5.74 18.16
CA ASN A 115 6.75 5.77 18.65
C ASN A 115 6.65 5.26 20.10
N PRO A 116 6.31 6.12 21.09
CA PRO A 116 6.22 5.72 22.50
C PRO A 116 5.08 4.72 22.76
N ARG A 117 4.05 4.69 21.91
CA ARG A 117 2.92 3.76 22.00
C ARG A 117 3.20 2.38 21.41
N SER A 118 4.28 2.23 20.65
CA SER A 118 4.65 0.95 20.06
C SER A 118 5.28 0.04 21.12
N SER A 119 4.67 -1.13 21.35
CA SER A 119 5.24 -2.19 22.19
C SER A 119 6.51 -2.80 21.57
N GLN A 120 6.66 -2.66 20.26
CA GLN A 120 7.77 -3.19 19.46
C GLN A 120 8.87 -2.17 19.21
N ARG A 121 8.81 -0.98 19.83
CA ARG A 121 9.79 0.11 19.62
C ARG A 121 11.25 -0.25 19.91
N LYS A 122 11.48 -1.27 20.74
CA LYS A 122 12.83 -1.73 21.10
C LYS A 122 13.40 -2.78 20.15
N ILE A 123 12.63 -3.25 19.17
CA ILE A 123 13.09 -4.27 18.23
C ILE A 123 13.92 -3.61 17.13
N LEU A 124 15.12 -4.13 16.93
CA LEU A 124 16.14 -3.54 16.06
C LEU A 124 15.89 -3.80 14.56
N GLU A 125 15.38 -4.97 14.25
CA GLU A 125 15.14 -5.43 12.88
C GLU A 125 13.81 -4.93 12.28
N LEU A 126 13.69 -5.05 10.96
CA LEU A 126 12.47 -4.88 10.18
C LEU A 126 11.43 -5.94 10.60
N LEU A 127 10.22 -5.48 10.88
CA LEU A 127 9.08 -6.35 11.16
C LEU A 127 8.16 -6.46 9.96
N LEU A 128 7.37 -7.53 9.91
CA LEU A 128 6.34 -7.71 8.90
C LEU A 128 5.36 -6.52 8.85
N GLY A 129 4.95 -6.01 10.03
CA GLY A 129 4.05 -4.87 10.11
C GLY A 129 4.65 -3.58 9.53
N ASP A 130 5.97 -3.39 9.63
CA ASP A 130 6.67 -2.25 9.03
C ASP A 130 6.62 -2.36 7.50
N ALA A 131 7.01 -3.52 6.95
CA ALA A 131 6.98 -3.78 5.51
C ALA A 131 5.57 -3.66 4.91
N GLN A 132 4.54 -4.20 5.60
CA GLN A 132 3.16 -4.11 5.15
C GLN A 132 2.65 -2.67 5.07
N LYS A 133 2.98 -1.82 6.05
CA LYS A 133 2.61 -0.41 5.99
C LYS A 133 3.27 0.33 4.83
N VAL A 134 4.56 0.07 4.58
CA VAL A 134 5.27 0.67 3.44
C VAL A 134 4.60 0.27 2.13
N VAL A 135 4.26 -1.01 1.96
CA VAL A 135 3.51 -1.51 0.81
C VAL A 135 2.15 -0.81 0.67
N ASP A 136 1.38 -0.74 1.76
CA ASP A 136 0.06 -0.11 1.73
C ASP A 136 0.13 1.39 1.39
N GLU A 137 1.13 2.12 1.90
CA GLU A 137 1.36 3.52 1.53
C GLU A 137 1.81 3.68 0.08
N GLN A 138 2.66 2.79 -0.46
CA GLN A 138 3.01 2.83 -1.88
C GLN A 138 1.79 2.53 -2.77
N ARG A 139 0.94 1.57 -2.42
CA ARG A 139 -0.32 1.33 -3.15
C ARG A 139 -1.21 2.58 -3.16
N LYS A 140 -1.34 3.27 -2.03
CA LYS A 140 -2.10 4.54 -1.95
C LYS A 140 -1.49 5.61 -2.84
N ARG A 141 -0.16 5.79 -2.81
CA ARG A 141 0.54 6.77 -3.66
C ARG A 141 0.33 6.50 -5.15
N LEU A 142 0.45 5.25 -5.57
CA LEU A 142 0.20 4.85 -6.95
C LEU A 142 -1.26 5.09 -7.34
N ALA A 143 -2.22 4.73 -6.49
CA ALA A 143 -3.64 4.98 -6.75
C ALA A 143 -3.94 6.48 -6.93
N VAL A 144 -3.37 7.35 -6.08
CA VAL A 144 -3.52 8.81 -6.20
C VAL A 144 -2.89 9.32 -7.50
N LYS A 145 -1.70 8.81 -7.87
CA LYS A 145 -1.04 9.15 -9.13
C LYS A 145 -1.93 8.81 -10.32
N TYR A 146 -2.46 7.59 -10.40
CA TYR A 146 -3.37 7.19 -11.47
C TYR A 146 -4.64 8.04 -11.54
N THR A 147 -5.22 8.41 -10.39
CA THR A 147 -6.39 9.32 -10.40
C THR A 147 -6.04 10.73 -10.88
N THR A 148 -4.84 11.22 -10.55
CA THR A 148 -4.37 12.55 -10.98
C THR A 148 -4.09 12.53 -12.48
N ASP A 149 -3.35 11.53 -12.96
CA ASP A 149 -3.03 11.36 -14.39
C ASP A 149 -4.31 11.20 -15.24
N ALA A 150 -5.33 10.52 -14.73
CA ALA A 150 -6.62 10.39 -15.41
C ALA A 150 -7.41 11.71 -15.49
N ILE A 151 -7.32 12.55 -14.46
CA ILE A 151 -7.94 13.89 -14.44
C ILE A 151 -7.19 14.82 -15.41
N ASP A 152 -5.86 14.78 -15.40
CA ASP A 152 -5.03 15.61 -16.26
C ASP A 152 -5.25 15.24 -17.74
N LEU A 153 -5.32 13.95 -18.07
CA LEU A 153 -5.64 13.49 -19.43
C LEU A 153 -7.07 13.87 -19.87
N ALA A 154 -8.05 13.82 -18.96
CA ALA A 154 -9.40 14.29 -19.25
C ALA A 154 -9.46 15.82 -19.43
N GLY A 155 -8.65 16.57 -18.68
CA GLY A 155 -8.52 18.03 -18.76
C GLY A 155 -7.88 18.51 -20.06
N ASP A 156 -6.86 17.80 -20.56
CA ASP A 156 -6.20 18.10 -21.84
C ASP A 156 -7.04 17.66 -23.06
N SER A 157 -8.03 16.78 -22.86
CA SER A 157 -8.95 16.34 -23.93
C SER A 157 -10.18 17.24 -24.13
N MET A 158 -10.31 18.34 -23.36
CA MET A 158 -11.32 19.37 -23.62
C MET A 158 -10.83 20.33 -24.71
N ASP A 159 -11.01 19.90 -25.96
CA ASP A 159 -10.91 20.75 -27.15
C ASP A 159 -11.81 22.00 -26.98
N PRO A 160 -11.29 23.25 -27.07
CA PRO A 160 -12.07 24.47 -26.88
C PRO A 160 -13.16 24.71 -27.94
N GLN A 161 -13.33 23.83 -28.93
CA GLN A 161 -14.20 24.07 -30.08
C GLN A 161 -15.69 23.71 -29.92
N TYR A 162 -16.15 23.31 -28.74
CA TYR A 162 -17.57 23.02 -28.49
C TYR A 162 -18.33 24.04 -27.64
N ASP A 163 -17.88 25.29 -27.59
CA ASP A 163 -18.57 26.36 -26.83
C ASP A 163 -19.55 27.21 -27.67
N HIS A 164 -20.22 26.63 -28.67
CA HIS A 164 -21.18 27.37 -29.50
C HIS A 164 -22.63 26.86 -29.51
N LEU A 165 -23.01 25.95 -28.60
CA LEU A 165 -24.41 25.56 -28.41
C LEU A 165 -24.84 25.61 -26.94
N GLY A 166 -24.89 26.82 -26.38
CA GLY A 166 -25.99 27.29 -25.55
C GLY A 166 -26.48 26.40 -24.38
N TYR A 167 -25.61 25.64 -23.72
CA TYR A 167 -25.94 24.96 -22.47
C TYR A 167 -25.02 25.43 -21.36
N SER A 168 -25.52 26.37 -20.57
CA SER A 168 -24.95 26.72 -19.28
C SER A 168 -25.00 25.50 -18.35
N PRO A 169 -23.89 24.97 -17.84
CA PRO A 169 -23.94 24.02 -16.73
C PRO A 169 -24.07 24.84 -15.46
N THR A 170 -25.33 25.02 -15.07
CA THR A 170 -25.74 25.39 -13.73
C THR A 170 -24.96 24.55 -12.72
N ARG A 171 -24.31 25.22 -11.76
CA ARG A 171 -23.90 24.62 -10.49
C ARG A 171 -25.05 23.78 -9.93
N ALA A 172 -24.93 22.46 -10.02
CA ALA A 172 -25.80 21.52 -9.33
C ALA A 172 -24.92 20.47 -8.66
N LEU A 173 -24.69 20.70 -7.37
CA LEU A 173 -24.39 19.65 -6.40
C LEU A 173 -25.46 18.56 -6.52
N GLY A 174 -25.12 17.48 -7.22
CA GLY A 174 -25.93 16.28 -7.32
C GLY A 174 -25.27 15.15 -6.55
N ASN A 175 -25.78 14.86 -5.36
CA ASN A 175 -25.58 13.58 -4.68
C ASN A 175 -25.87 12.44 -5.64
N VAL A 176 -24.86 11.66 -6.02
CA VAL A 176 -25.08 10.38 -6.69
C VAL A 176 -24.84 9.27 -5.67
N GLN A 177 -25.93 8.85 -5.04
CA GLN A 177 -26.08 7.51 -4.47
C GLN A 177 -25.93 6.50 -5.63
N TYR A 178 -24.95 5.60 -5.52
CA TYR A 178 -24.91 4.38 -6.33
C TYR A 178 -25.32 3.19 -5.44
N GLU A 179 -26.61 2.86 -5.46
CA GLU A 179 -27.09 1.51 -5.14
C GLU A 179 -27.29 0.74 -6.46
N GLY A 180 -26.57 -0.38 -6.59
CA GLY A 180 -27.01 -1.62 -7.22
C GLY A 180 -27.37 -1.61 -8.71
N LEU A 181 -26.45 -2.10 -9.56
CA LEU A 181 -26.83 -2.96 -10.68
C LEU A 181 -25.91 -4.19 -10.75
N ASN A 182 -26.59 -5.33 -10.61
CA ASN A 182 -26.14 -6.69 -10.87
C ASN A 182 -25.19 -6.78 -12.06
N ASN A 183 -24.04 -7.44 -11.87
CA ASN A 183 -23.40 -8.09 -13.00
C ASN A 183 -23.19 -9.57 -12.72
N VAL A 184 -23.87 -10.34 -13.58
CA VAL A 184 -24.02 -11.77 -13.57
C VAL A 184 -22.66 -12.42 -13.86
N ARG A 185 -22.31 -13.35 -12.98
CA ARG A 185 -21.10 -14.14 -12.99
C ARG A 185 -21.15 -15.17 -14.13
N SER A 186 -20.72 -14.79 -15.34
CA SER A 186 -20.47 -15.75 -16.43
C SER A 186 -19.15 -16.47 -16.18
N SER A 187 -19.22 -17.60 -15.46
CA SER A 187 -18.12 -18.55 -15.32
C SER A 187 -18.14 -19.49 -16.53
N GLN A 188 -17.30 -19.23 -17.53
CA GLN A 188 -16.99 -20.24 -18.54
C GLN A 188 -15.98 -21.23 -17.96
N SER A 189 -16.47 -22.42 -17.61
CA SER A 189 -15.67 -23.59 -17.28
C SER A 189 -15.25 -24.30 -18.57
N LEU A 190 -13.95 -24.33 -18.87
CA LEU A 190 -13.38 -25.22 -19.87
C LEU A 190 -12.79 -26.47 -19.19
N ILE A 191 -13.42 -27.60 -19.49
CA ILE A 191 -12.84 -28.93 -19.74
C ILE A 191 -12.05 -29.57 -18.60
N ARG A 192 -12.70 -30.51 -17.90
CA ARG A 192 -12.02 -31.70 -17.35
C ARG A 192 -12.81 -32.95 -17.70
N THR A 193 -12.14 -33.84 -18.42
CA THR A 193 -12.59 -35.14 -18.88
C THR A 193 -12.63 -36.17 -17.75
N SER A 194 -13.79 -36.83 -17.64
CA SER A 194 -14.06 -38.27 -17.42
C SER A 194 -13.28 -39.15 -16.42
N ASN A 195 -14.09 -39.92 -15.66
CA ASN A 195 -13.93 -41.25 -15.02
C ASN A 195 -14.02 -41.20 -13.48
N GLN A 196 -14.82 -41.99 -12.74
CA GLN A 196 -15.58 -43.23 -12.97
C GLN A 196 -16.61 -43.44 -11.82
N HIS A 197 -17.64 -44.27 -12.08
CA HIS A 197 -18.52 -45.11 -11.21
C HIS A 197 -18.45 -44.97 -9.67
N GLY A 198 -19.51 -45.09 -8.87
CA GLY A 198 -20.89 -45.59 -8.97
C GLY A 198 -21.40 -45.95 -7.55
N LEU A 199 -22.69 -46.30 -7.43
CA LEU A 199 -23.41 -46.93 -6.29
C LEU A 199 -24.24 -46.04 -5.34
N ASP A 200 -25.54 -46.02 -5.64
CA ASP A 200 -26.70 -46.39 -4.82
C ASP A 200 -26.94 -45.81 -3.42
N ALA A 201 -28.14 -45.25 -3.29
CA ALA A 201 -28.88 -44.94 -2.07
C ALA A 201 -29.82 -46.09 -1.68
N GLN A 202 -30.08 -46.31 -0.38
CA GLN A 202 -31.44 -46.51 0.18
C GLN A 202 -31.47 -46.82 1.71
N MET A 203 -32.39 -46.13 2.41
CA MET A 203 -33.30 -46.55 3.54
C MET A 203 -32.64 -46.99 4.88
N GLN A 204 -33.09 -46.71 6.12
CA GLN A 204 -34.27 -46.12 6.82
C GLN A 204 -33.89 -46.08 8.36
N PRO A 205 -34.76 -45.94 9.39
CA PRO A 205 -35.59 -44.79 9.81
C PRO A 205 -35.53 -44.44 11.35
N GLY A 206 -36.05 -43.25 11.71
CA GLY A 206 -36.92 -42.91 12.87
C GLY A 206 -36.54 -43.18 14.34
N LEU A 207 -36.64 -42.14 15.20
CA LEU A 207 -37.37 -42.16 16.48
C LEU A 207 -37.65 -40.72 17.00
N HIS A 208 -38.90 -40.50 17.41
CA HIS A 208 -39.50 -39.28 17.98
C HIS A 208 -39.30 -39.21 19.51
N GLN A 209 -39.11 -38.01 20.09
CA GLN A 209 -39.86 -37.54 21.29
C GLN A 209 -39.50 -36.08 21.67
N ASP A 210 -40.53 -35.24 21.72
CA ASP A 210 -40.67 -33.95 22.44
C ASP A 210 -41.50 -34.23 23.73
N PRO A 211 -41.67 -33.35 24.76
CA PRO A 211 -41.73 -31.87 24.65
C PRO A 211 -41.20 -30.99 25.84
N ALA A 212 -41.08 -29.69 25.53
CA ALA A 212 -41.35 -28.48 26.33
C ALA A 212 -40.51 -28.12 27.58
N GLN A 213 -39.85 -26.94 27.53
CA GLN A 213 -40.17 -25.79 28.39
C GLN A 213 -39.52 -24.47 27.92
N ASN A 214 -40.31 -23.41 28.03
CA ASN A 214 -40.10 -22.01 27.64
C ASN A 214 -38.94 -21.31 28.34
N MET A 215 -38.35 -20.29 27.68
CA MET A 215 -38.35 -18.86 28.10
C MET A 215 -37.47 -18.05 27.13
N LEU A 216 -38.13 -17.29 26.24
CA LEU A 216 -37.57 -16.32 25.30
C LEU A 216 -38.02 -14.92 25.73
N ALA A 217 -37.10 -13.98 25.86
CA ALA A 217 -37.31 -12.53 25.93
C ALA A 217 -36.00 -11.87 25.47
N ASP A 218 -35.93 -10.77 24.72
CA ASP A 218 -36.92 -9.93 24.07
C ASP A 218 -36.16 -9.13 22.99
N LEU A 219 -36.71 -9.03 21.78
CA LEU A 219 -36.25 -8.17 20.68
C LEU A 219 -37.42 -7.25 20.34
N PRO A 220 -37.28 -5.91 20.33
CA PRO A 220 -38.34 -5.08 19.78
C PRO A 220 -38.17 -4.90 18.27
N ARG A 221 -39.17 -5.40 17.55
CA ARG A 221 -39.48 -5.14 16.14
C ARG A 221 -40.00 -3.72 15.92
N ARG A 222 -39.69 -3.20 14.72
CA ARG A 222 -40.46 -2.16 14.00
C ARG A 222 -41.95 -2.47 13.95
N SER A 223 -42.79 -1.42 14.05
CA SER A 223 -44.02 -1.33 13.26
C SER A 223 -44.38 0.12 12.97
N SER A 224 -44.92 0.34 11.76
CA SER A 224 -45.35 1.59 11.15
C SER A 224 -46.79 1.95 11.53
N ASN A 225 -47.12 3.24 11.46
CA ASN A 225 -48.29 3.81 10.74
C ASN A 225 -48.72 5.15 11.36
N VAL A 226 -48.52 6.27 10.64
CA VAL A 226 -49.52 7.36 10.47
C VAL A 226 -49.17 8.10 9.17
N ALA A 227 -50.15 8.25 8.28
CA ALA A 227 -50.05 8.96 7.00
C ALA A 227 -50.65 10.40 7.09
N PRO A 228 -50.74 11.17 6.00
CA PRO A 228 -50.07 12.46 5.80
C PRO A 228 -50.96 13.68 6.09
N ARG A 229 -50.37 14.85 6.35
CA ARG A 229 -51.11 16.12 6.38
C ARG A 229 -50.32 17.27 5.77
N ASN A 230 -50.88 17.81 4.69
CA ASN A 230 -50.49 19.07 4.06
C ASN A 230 -50.43 20.22 5.07
N SER A 231 -49.35 20.99 5.04
CA SER A 231 -49.37 22.42 5.37
C SER A 231 -48.20 23.14 4.72
N SER A 232 -48.57 24.05 3.83
CA SER A 232 -47.83 25.15 3.22
C SER A 232 -46.90 25.94 4.17
N GLY A 233 -45.71 26.26 3.67
CA GLY A 233 -45.01 27.54 3.90
C GLY A 233 -44.09 27.65 5.11
N ARG A 234 -42.77 27.64 4.86
CA ARG A 234 -41.87 28.80 5.07
C ARG A 234 -40.43 28.42 4.76
N TYR A 235 -39.82 29.23 3.90
CA TYR A 235 -38.40 29.27 3.62
C TYR A 235 -37.71 29.82 4.86
N GLU A 236 -36.98 28.97 5.58
CA GLU A 236 -36.05 29.40 6.61
C GLU A 236 -34.71 28.79 6.23
N GLY A 237 -33.87 29.62 5.62
CA GLY A 237 -32.54 29.23 5.18
C GLY A 237 -31.67 28.93 6.40
N THR A 238 -31.41 27.65 6.63
CA THR A 238 -30.32 27.20 7.50
C THR A 238 -29.02 27.57 6.80
N LEU A 239 -28.46 28.72 7.17
CA LEU A 239 -27.04 29.02 6.97
C LEU A 239 -26.27 27.89 7.66
N GLN A 240 -25.63 27.02 6.87
CA GLN A 240 -24.61 26.12 7.37
C GLN A 240 -23.49 26.99 7.91
N ASP A 241 -23.36 27.00 9.23
CA ASP A 241 -22.25 27.59 9.95
C ASP A 241 -21.02 26.73 9.63
N ASP A 242 -20.35 27.05 8.51
CA ASP A 242 -19.07 26.43 8.16
C ASP A 242 -18.11 26.71 9.33
N SER A 243 -17.71 25.64 10.02
CA SER A 243 -16.78 25.73 11.14
C SER A 243 -15.56 26.53 10.69
N LEU A 244 -15.13 27.52 11.48
CA LEU A 244 -13.96 28.35 11.17
C LEU A 244 -12.70 27.53 10.88
N ASP A 245 -12.63 26.31 11.42
CA ASP A 245 -11.57 25.35 11.17
C ASP A 245 -11.60 24.78 9.74
N ASP A 246 -12.78 24.56 9.16
CA ASP A 246 -12.94 24.08 7.78
C ASP A 246 -12.58 25.19 6.77
N ILE A 247 -13.00 26.43 7.04
CA ILE A 247 -12.62 27.60 6.25
C ILE A 247 -11.10 27.78 6.27
N ARG A 248 -10.47 27.63 7.45
CA ARG A 248 -9.00 27.73 7.59
C ARG A 248 -8.28 26.58 6.88
N GLY A 249 -8.83 25.37 6.91
CA GLY A 249 -8.32 24.23 6.15
C GLY A 249 -8.34 24.48 4.64
N HIS A 250 -9.45 25.02 4.12
CA HIS A 250 -9.59 25.37 2.71
C HIS A 250 -8.66 26.51 2.27
N LEU A 251 -8.46 27.53 3.12
CA LEU A 251 -7.50 28.61 2.85
C LEU A 251 -6.06 28.09 2.78
N ASN A 252 -5.65 27.24 3.73
CA ASN A 252 -4.31 26.65 3.70
C ASN A 252 -4.11 25.76 2.46
N ALA A 253 -5.12 24.96 2.09
CA ALA A 253 -5.05 24.11 0.91
C ALA A 253 -4.97 24.92 -0.40
N THR A 254 -5.69 26.04 -0.50
CA THR A 254 -5.62 26.93 -1.67
C THR A 254 -4.28 27.67 -1.75
N GLU A 255 -3.71 28.07 -0.61
CA GLU A 255 -2.37 28.66 -0.55
C GLU A 255 -1.29 27.67 -1.02
N LEU A 256 -1.33 26.42 -0.54
CA LEU A 256 -0.44 25.35 -0.97
C LEU A 256 -0.53 25.10 -2.48
N ARG A 257 -1.74 25.12 -3.06
CA ARG A 257 -1.93 24.98 -4.52
C ARG A 257 -1.34 26.17 -5.28
N ALA A 258 -1.50 27.39 -4.77
CA ALA A 258 -0.92 28.58 -5.39
C ALA A 258 0.63 28.54 -5.34
N GLN A 259 1.21 28.08 -4.22
CA GLN A 259 2.65 27.89 -4.11
C GLN A 259 3.15 26.81 -5.07
N ALA A 260 2.44 25.68 -5.19
CA ALA A 260 2.78 24.63 -6.15
C ALA A 260 2.71 25.14 -7.62
N ALA A 261 1.68 25.90 -7.98
CA ALA A 261 1.56 26.50 -9.30
C ALA A 261 2.72 27.47 -9.60
N LYS A 262 3.14 28.26 -8.61
CA LYS A 262 4.28 29.16 -8.74
C LYS A 262 5.60 28.41 -8.94
N LEU A 263 5.81 27.30 -8.22
CA LEU A 263 6.98 26.44 -8.40
C LEU A 263 7.01 25.79 -9.79
N ARG A 264 5.86 25.31 -10.29
CA ARG A 264 5.73 24.77 -11.65
C ARG A 264 6.06 25.81 -12.71
N ALA A 265 5.53 27.03 -12.58
CA ALA A 265 5.86 28.13 -13.49
C ALA A 265 7.35 28.46 -13.47
N ARG A 266 7.99 28.41 -12.29
CA ARG A 266 9.44 28.64 -12.18
C ARG A 266 10.25 27.51 -12.81
N LEU A 267 9.81 26.27 -12.67
CA LEU A 267 10.44 25.10 -13.30
C LEU A 267 10.40 25.23 -14.83
N MET A 268 9.24 25.57 -15.39
CA MET A 268 9.06 25.79 -16.82
C MET A 268 9.95 26.92 -17.36
N GLN A 269 10.14 28.01 -16.60
CA GLN A 269 11.08 29.07 -16.96
C GLN A 269 12.53 28.55 -17.02
N MET A 270 12.95 27.76 -16.03
CA MET A 270 14.30 27.18 -16.01
C MET A 270 14.52 26.17 -17.14
N GLU A 271 13.50 25.39 -17.50
CA GLU A 271 13.57 24.49 -18.67
C GLU A 271 13.73 25.27 -19.97
N MET A 272 12.99 26.37 -20.14
CA MET A 272 13.11 27.23 -21.32
C MET A 272 14.50 27.89 -21.40
N GLU A 273 15.01 28.40 -20.28
CA GLU A 273 16.37 28.95 -20.19
C GLU A 273 17.44 27.89 -20.52
N ALA A 274 17.26 26.64 -20.03
CA ALA A 274 18.18 25.55 -20.34
C ALA A 274 18.18 25.19 -21.83
N VAL A 275 17.01 25.14 -22.47
CA VAL A 275 16.88 24.89 -23.91
C VAL A 275 17.54 26.00 -24.73
N GLU A 276 17.38 27.27 -24.35
CA GLU A 276 18.05 28.39 -25.01
C GLU A 276 19.58 28.31 -24.88
N ILE A 277 20.08 27.94 -23.70
CA ILE A 277 21.52 27.75 -23.48
C ILE A 277 22.05 26.57 -24.32
N GLU A 278 21.32 25.46 -24.40
CA GLU A 278 21.69 24.32 -25.24
C GLU A 278 21.69 24.70 -26.74
N ALA A 279 20.72 25.49 -27.19
CA ALA A 279 20.67 25.98 -28.57
C ALA A 279 21.87 26.88 -28.88
N GLN A 280 22.19 27.84 -28.01
CA GLN A 280 23.38 28.70 -28.16
C GLN A 280 24.68 27.90 -28.14
N ALA A 281 24.77 26.87 -27.30
CA ALA A 281 25.94 26.00 -27.25
C ALA A 281 26.11 25.20 -28.56
N ARG A 282 25.02 24.73 -29.17
CA ARG A 282 25.06 24.07 -30.48
C ARG A 282 25.48 25.02 -31.60
N GLU A 283 24.93 26.24 -31.63
CA GLU A 283 25.33 27.25 -32.62
C GLU A 283 26.82 27.62 -32.51
N LEU A 284 27.36 27.71 -31.29
CA LEU A 284 28.79 27.94 -31.07
C LEU A 284 29.64 26.75 -31.53
N GLN A 285 29.18 25.51 -31.32
CA GLN A 285 29.86 24.31 -31.83
C GLN A 285 29.86 24.28 -33.36
N ASP A 286 28.73 24.55 -34.00
CA ASP A 286 28.61 24.56 -35.46
C ASP A 286 29.43 25.68 -36.12
N ASN A 287 29.50 26.85 -35.48
CA ASN A 287 30.37 27.94 -35.93
C ASN A 287 31.86 27.65 -35.71
N SER A 288 32.22 26.90 -34.66
CA SER A 288 33.61 26.45 -34.45
C SER A 288 34.03 25.35 -35.44
N ALA A 289 33.10 24.52 -35.90
CA ALA A 289 33.35 23.46 -36.87
C ALA A 289 33.49 23.98 -38.32
N ASN A 290 32.88 25.13 -38.64
CA ASN A 290 32.94 25.76 -39.97
C ASN A 290 34.01 26.86 -40.11
N GLY A 291 34.83 27.09 -39.07
CA GLY A 291 35.83 28.16 -39.01
C GLY A 291 37.24 27.83 -39.50
N ASP A 292 37.52 26.57 -39.90
CA ASP A 292 38.82 26.15 -40.43
C ASP A 292 38.80 26.08 -41.97
N TYR A 293 38.94 27.24 -42.63
CA TYR A 293 39.44 27.36 -44.01
C TYR A 293 40.23 28.67 -44.19
#